data_AF-A0A8T2I516-F1
#
_entry.id   AF-A0A8T2I516-F1
#
_cell.length_a   1.000
_cell.length_b   1.000
_cell.length_c   1.000
_cell.angle_alpha   90.00
_cell.angle_beta   90.00
_cell.angle_gamma   90.00
#
_symmetry.space_group_name_H-M   'P 1'
#
loop_
_entity.id
_entity.type
_entity.pdbx_description
1 polymer ?
#
loop_
_entity_poly.entity_id
_entity_poly.type
_entity_poly.pdbx_seq_one_letter_code
_entity_poly.pdbx_strand_id
1 'polypeptide(L)'
;MTRVFCHYCSARFTVRASTWSGRCEHCGSSFTEILGTNARDQPRGQPARATGGSGSRTNNPTGRIGRQRSTESEEEEEEEEDGALANNPMMMRLFSSLLEDYISGNGGINIDTMGSMGEAWMEQVAAQLMDEYQPTSFPTAARIVSALPTYNVRPRSAKGDPGPGEAFACAGEEEEQCDDKPCHQEPPGLTYKLNYNLIVRATGSTFGNSFRVTTFGESHGGGVGCVVDGVPPRLKITQEDIQYELDRRRPGQSKITTPRKETDTCEILSGMAPDGGTTLGTPICILVRNKDQKSQDYSEMEAAYRPSHADATYDQKYGIRAIAGGGRSSARETIGRVAAGAIAKKLLQEVAGTEVLAYVNRVRDVGCDVDHSTMTMAQIESNPVRCPDAAAAELMYQAIDEVRTRGESCGGEVTCVVRGCPKGLGSPVFDKLEAELAKAVMSLPATKGFEIGSGFSGSRMVGSEHNDPYYMDNGQIRTSSNRSGGVQGGLSNGEDIVLRVAFKPTATIARKQQTVNRNGENIELLARGRHDPCVVPRAVPMVEAMVALVLADQLLQHYAQCELLPRAGALGPDQKANHQFDRQAA
;
A
#
# COMPACT_ATOMS: atom_id res chain seq x y z
N MET A 1 12.96 48.10 10.34
CA MET A 1 11.86 47.12 10.30
C MET A 1 12.38 45.86 9.62
N THR A 2 12.01 44.68 10.09
CA THR A 2 12.49 43.39 9.56
C THR A 2 11.36 42.71 8.80
N ARG A 3 11.64 42.21 7.59
CA ARG A 3 10.66 41.44 6.81
C ARG A 3 10.55 40.04 7.41
N VAL A 4 9.33 39.65 7.77
CA VAL A 4 8.99 38.34 8.35
C VAL A 4 8.02 37.66 7.40
N PHE A 5 8.13 36.33 7.31
CA PHE A 5 7.25 35.48 6.52
C PHE A 5 6.32 34.72 7.47
N CYS A 6 5.00 34.87 7.31
CA CYS A 6 4.05 34.08 8.05
C CYS A 6 3.90 32.70 7.39
N HIS A 7 4.26 31.62 8.07
CA HIS A 7 4.08 30.26 7.53
C HIS A 7 2.62 29.84 7.36
N TYR A 8 1.69 30.46 8.10
CA TYR A 8 0.27 30.11 8.06
C TYR A 8 -0.43 30.67 6.82
N CYS A 9 -0.24 31.96 6.51
CA CYS A 9 -0.89 32.59 5.35
C CYS A 9 0.08 32.92 4.21
N SER A 10 1.35 32.53 4.34
CA SER A 10 2.43 32.81 3.39
C SER A 10 2.65 34.30 3.06
N ALA A 11 2.13 35.21 3.89
CA ALA A 11 2.29 36.64 3.70
C ALA A 11 3.66 37.14 4.20
N ARG A 12 4.25 38.06 3.44
CA ARG A 12 5.45 38.80 3.87
C ARG A 12 5.02 40.16 4.40
N PHE A 13 5.39 40.46 5.64
CA PHE A 13 5.07 41.74 6.28
C PHE A 13 6.28 42.23 7.07
N THR A 14 6.24 43.49 7.50
CA THR A 14 7.36 44.14 8.21
C THR A 14 7.01 44.39 9.65
N VAL A 15 7.88 43.93 10.55
CA VAL A 15 7.74 44.21 12.00
C VAL A 15 8.85 45.12 12.49
N ARG A 16 8.64 45.81 13.60
CA ARG A 16 9.71 46.59 14.24
C ARG A 16 10.79 45.62 14.74
N ALA A 17 12.06 45.98 14.52
CA ALA A 17 13.19 45.07 14.74
C ALA A 17 13.42 44.68 16.22
N SER A 18 12.69 45.30 17.16
CA SER A 18 12.82 45.08 18.60
C SER A 18 11.85 44.03 19.18
N THR A 19 10.95 43.44 18.38
CA THR A 19 9.97 42.45 18.85
C THR A 19 10.31 41.04 18.36
N TRP A 20 10.55 40.12 19.31
CA TRP A 20 10.86 38.69 19.06
C TRP A 20 9.62 37.79 18.95
N SER A 21 8.43 38.33 19.20
CA SER A 21 7.14 37.65 19.05
C SER A 21 6.06 38.67 18.68
N GLY A 22 5.08 38.27 17.88
CA GLY A 22 3.97 39.15 17.46
C GLY A 22 2.84 38.39 16.78
N ARG A 23 1.81 39.09 16.30
CA ARG A 23 0.75 38.53 15.45
C ARG A 23 0.95 38.98 14.00
N CYS A 24 0.69 38.09 13.05
CA CYS A 24 0.67 38.46 11.64
C CYS A 24 -0.49 39.42 11.39
N GLU A 25 -0.21 40.58 10.78
CA GLU A 25 -1.23 41.60 10.51
C GLU A 25 -2.26 41.15 9.46
N HIS A 26 -1.99 40.07 8.72
CA HIS A 26 -2.91 39.54 7.70
C HIS A 26 -3.85 38.45 8.21
N CYS A 27 -3.46 37.65 9.21
CA CYS A 27 -4.27 36.49 9.65
C CYS A 27 -4.35 36.35 11.16
N GLY A 28 -3.83 37.31 11.93
CA GLY A 28 -3.86 37.32 13.40
C GLY A 28 -3.03 36.24 14.09
N SER A 29 -2.42 35.31 13.35
CA SER A 29 -1.69 34.17 13.90
C SER A 29 -0.41 34.62 14.61
N SER A 30 -0.16 34.10 15.81
CA SER A 30 1.05 34.39 16.58
C SER A 30 2.29 33.75 15.97
N PHE A 31 3.40 34.48 15.89
CA PHE A 31 4.70 33.96 15.46
C PHE A 31 5.79 34.28 16.51
N THR A 32 6.82 33.43 16.56
CA THR A 32 7.94 33.50 17.52
C THR A 32 9.33 33.47 16.89
N GLU A 33 9.46 33.46 15.55
CA GLU A 33 10.77 33.38 14.88
C GLU A 33 10.91 34.33 13.69
N ILE A 34 12.08 34.97 13.58
CA ILE A 34 12.49 35.83 12.47
C ILE A 34 13.36 34.98 11.52
N LEU A 35 12.87 34.68 10.32
CA LEU A 35 13.69 34.02 9.30
C LEU A 35 14.74 34.99 8.74
N GLY A 36 16.02 34.70 9.01
CA GLY A 36 17.17 35.51 8.62
C GLY A 36 17.35 35.63 7.11
N THR A 37 17.61 36.85 6.65
CA THR A 37 18.04 37.18 5.29
C THR A 37 19.42 36.61 4.99
N ASN A 38 19.58 36.07 3.77
CA ASN A 38 20.84 35.65 3.17
C ASN A 38 22.02 36.58 3.51
N ALA A 39 23.01 36.07 4.23
CA ALA A 39 24.32 36.69 4.39
C ALA A 39 25.36 35.94 3.53
N ARG A 40 25.38 36.26 2.23
CA ARG A 40 26.64 36.33 1.49
C ARG A 40 27.03 37.81 1.46
N ASP A 41 28.33 38.06 1.62
CA ASP A 41 29.01 39.36 1.72
C ASP A 41 29.14 39.96 3.13
N GLN A 42 30.27 39.66 3.80
CA GLN A 42 31.22 40.67 4.29
C GLN A 42 32.58 40.01 4.70
N PRO A 43 33.70 40.79 4.77
CA PRO A 43 35.04 40.34 4.40
C PRO A 43 35.88 39.73 5.55
N ARG A 44 36.95 39.04 5.12
CA ARG A 44 38.01 38.40 5.92
C ARG A 44 38.60 39.32 7.00
N GLY A 45 38.77 38.78 8.22
CA GLY A 45 39.60 39.31 9.31
C GLY A 45 40.19 38.16 10.16
N GLN A 46 41.47 38.29 10.51
CA GLN A 46 42.41 37.28 11.05
C GLN A 46 42.14 36.76 12.49
N PRO A 47 42.77 35.65 12.91
CA PRO A 47 42.52 35.01 14.21
C PRO A 47 43.38 35.58 15.35
N ALA A 48 42.83 35.62 16.56
CA ALA A 48 43.58 35.86 17.79
C ALA A 48 43.61 34.61 18.67
N ARG A 49 44.83 34.18 18.99
CA ARG A 49 45.22 33.25 20.07
C ARG A 49 44.71 33.74 21.43
N ALA A 50 44.34 32.82 22.33
CA ALA A 50 45.15 32.43 23.51
C ALA A 50 44.31 31.76 24.62
N THR A 51 44.83 30.61 25.08
CA THR A 51 44.96 30.13 26.48
C THR A 51 43.74 29.93 27.39
N GLY A 52 43.49 28.64 27.71
CA GLY A 52 43.70 28.09 29.06
C GLY A 52 42.71 28.45 30.17
N GLY A 53 42.09 27.43 30.78
CA GLY A 53 41.39 27.62 32.07
C GLY A 53 40.43 26.49 32.43
N SER A 54 40.90 25.56 33.25
CA SER A 54 40.16 24.53 33.99
C SER A 54 39.08 25.10 34.92
N GLY A 55 37.98 24.35 35.14
CA GLY A 55 37.13 24.58 36.31
C GLY A 55 35.76 23.90 36.26
N SER A 56 35.59 22.86 37.05
CA SER A 56 34.35 22.11 37.32
C SER A 56 33.39 22.84 38.27
N ARG A 57 32.09 22.49 38.18
CA ARG A 57 31.02 22.40 39.23
C ARG A 57 29.65 22.79 38.64
N THR A 58 28.76 21.83 38.39
CA THR A 58 27.65 21.37 39.26
C THR A 58 26.71 22.48 39.77
N ASN A 59 25.51 22.60 39.17
CA ASN A 59 24.21 22.34 39.81
C ASN A 59 23.04 22.97 39.02
N ASN A 60 22.05 22.13 38.72
CA ASN A 60 20.65 22.50 38.48
C ASN A 60 20.00 22.82 39.84
N PRO A 61 18.88 23.58 39.95
CA PRO A 61 17.58 22.94 39.68
C PRO A 61 16.38 23.84 39.27
N THR A 62 15.46 23.21 38.53
CA THR A 62 13.97 23.26 38.60
C THR A 62 13.19 24.58 38.73
N GLY A 63 12.21 24.75 37.83
CA GLY A 63 11.02 25.60 38.04
C GLY A 63 9.81 25.15 37.20
N ARG A 64 8.78 24.64 37.86
CA ARG A 64 7.44 24.24 37.37
C ARG A 64 6.44 25.34 37.73
N ILE A 65 5.64 25.87 36.81
CA ILE A 65 4.32 26.54 37.01
C ILE A 65 3.63 26.53 35.63
N GLY A 66 2.34 26.29 35.37
CA GLY A 66 1.10 26.16 36.15
C GLY A 66 -0.07 26.51 35.20
N ARG A 67 -1.18 25.75 35.30
CA ARG A 67 -2.43 25.86 34.52
C ARG A 67 -3.13 27.22 34.66
N GLN A 68 -3.95 27.59 33.66
CA GLN A 68 -5.31 28.09 33.91
C GLN A 68 -6.25 27.93 32.70
N ARG A 69 -7.50 27.54 33.00
CA ARG A 69 -8.70 27.52 32.15
C ARG A 69 -9.41 28.86 32.30
N SER A 70 -10.10 29.31 31.24
CA SER A 70 -11.39 30.00 31.35
C SER A 70 -12.19 29.80 30.07
N THR A 71 -13.45 29.45 30.29
CA THR A 71 -14.57 29.38 29.35
C THR A 71 -15.14 30.77 29.11
N GLU A 72 -15.61 31.08 27.89
CA GLU A 72 -16.83 31.87 27.66
C GLU A 72 -17.23 31.82 26.17
N SER A 73 -18.54 31.77 25.99
CA SER A 73 -19.36 31.73 24.78
C SER A 73 -19.47 33.09 24.10
N GLU A 74 -19.75 33.12 22.79
CA GLU A 74 -20.90 33.82 22.18
C GLU A 74 -20.83 33.78 20.64
N GLU A 75 -22.01 33.72 20.04
CA GLU A 75 -22.34 33.54 18.62
C GLU A 75 -22.39 34.89 17.87
N GLU A 76 -22.38 34.80 16.53
CA GLU A 76 -22.86 35.76 15.52
C GLU A 76 -22.04 37.02 15.19
N GLU A 77 -21.53 37.08 13.94
CA GLU A 77 -21.91 38.04 12.89
C GLU A 77 -21.11 37.74 11.60
N GLU A 78 -21.81 37.18 10.60
CA GLU A 78 -21.42 37.19 9.18
C GLU A 78 -22.02 38.44 8.53
N GLU A 79 -21.23 39.24 7.79
CA GLU A 79 -21.65 39.87 6.53
C GLU A 79 -20.46 40.55 5.80
N GLU A 80 -20.44 40.33 4.47
CA GLU A 80 -19.76 41.07 3.38
C GLU A 80 -18.22 41.10 3.27
N GLU A 81 -17.66 40.21 2.43
CA GLU A 81 -16.53 40.57 1.54
C GLU A 81 -16.47 39.68 0.26
N ASP A 82 -17.59 39.57 -0.47
CA ASP A 82 -17.63 38.95 -1.80
C ASP A 82 -17.23 39.97 -2.89
N GLY A 83 -16.00 39.88 -3.38
CA GLY A 83 -15.59 40.69 -4.54
C GLY A 83 -14.13 40.61 -5.00
N ALA A 84 -13.22 40.01 -4.23
CA ALA A 84 -11.78 40.08 -4.53
C ALA A 84 -11.12 38.75 -4.99
N LEU A 85 -11.87 37.66 -5.15
CA LEU A 85 -11.32 36.32 -5.46
C LEU A 85 -11.20 35.99 -6.96
N ALA A 86 -11.91 36.70 -7.85
CA ALA A 86 -12.01 36.31 -9.26
C ALA A 86 -10.77 36.64 -10.12
N ASN A 87 -9.84 37.49 -9.66
CA ASN A 87 -8.68 37.93 -10.46
C ASN A 87 -7.33 37.46 -9.91
N ASN A 88 -7.29 36.39 -9.11
CA ASN A 88 -6.04 35.86 -8.56
C ASN A 88 -5.35 34.90 -9.56
N PRO A 89 -4.20 35.25 -10.15
CA PRO A 89 -3.49 34.41 -11.11
C PRO A 89 -2.95 33.09 -10.51
N MET A 90 -2.90 32.98 -9.19
CA MET A 90 -2.55 31.73 -8.49
C MET A 90 -3.72 30.73 -8.50
N MET A 91 -4.96 31.20 -8.40
CA MET A 91 -6.17 30.37 -8.52
C MET A 91 -6.35 29.84 -9.94
N MET A 92 -6.07 30.66 -10.96
CA MET A 92 -6.12 30.21 -12.37
C MET A 92 -5.07 29.12 -12.69
N ARG A 93 -3.90 29.15 -12.04
CA ARG A 93 -2.87 28.09 -12.21
C ARG A 93 -3.23 26.80 -11.48
N LEU A 94 -3.81 26.91 -10.29
CA LEU A 94 -4.34 25.77 -9.55
C LEU A 94 -5.49 25.12 -10.33
N PHE A 95 -6.32 25.94 -10.97
CA PHE A 95 -7.44 25.50 -11.78
C PHE A 95 -7.00 24.81 -13.08
N SER A 96 -5.98 25.31 -13.77
CA SER A 96 -5.43 24.65 -14.96
C SER A 96 -4.86 23.26 -14.64
N SER A 97 -4.21 23.08 -13.48
CA SER A 97 -3.70 21.76 -13.09
C SER A 97 -4.83 20.82 -12.67
N LEU A 98 -5.84 21.32 -11.96
CA LEU A 98 -7.01 20.52 -11.57
C LEU A 98 -7.87 20.10 -12.77
N LEU A 99 -7.96 20.93 -13.80
CA LEU A 99 -8.66 20.62 -15.05
C LEU A 99 -7.88 19.60 -15.89
N GLU A 100 -6.55 19.68 -15.92
CA GLU A 100 -5.68 18.68 -16.55
C GLU A 100 -5.74 17.33 -15.84
N ASP A 101 -5.80 17.31 -14.51
CA ASP A 101 -5.98 16.10 -13.69
C ASP A 101 -7.37 15.45 -13.91
N TYR A 102 -8.41 16.28 -14.09
CA TYR A 102 -9.77 15.80 -14.38
C TYR A 102 -9.90 15.23 -15.81
N ILE A 103 -9.32 15.90 -16.81
CA ILE A 103 -9.35 15.44 -18.21
C ILE A 103 -8.49 14.17 -18.40
N SER A 104 -7.41 14.02 -17.62
CA SER A 104 -6.54 12.85 -17.66
C SER A 104 -7.03 11.65 -16.83
N GLY A 105 -8.16 11.81 -16.11
CA GLY A 105 -8.84 10.71 -15.41
C GLY A 105 -8.18 10.28 -14.09
N ASN A 106 -7.29 11.09 -13.51
CA ASN A 106 -6.58 10.79 -12.27
C ASN A 106 -6.98 11.78 -11.16
N GLY A 107 -8.03 11.47 -10.41
CA GLY A 107 -8.33 12.12 -9.13
C GLY A 107 -9.79 12.54 -8.97
N GLY A 108 -10.46 12.03 -7.94
CA GLY A 108 -11.76 12.53 -7.52
C GLY A 108 -11.59 13.80 -6.67
N ILE A 109 -12.34 14.86 -7.00
CA ILE A 109 -12.37 16.10 -6.21
C ILE A 109 -13.28 15.89 -4.99
N ASN A 110 -12.81 16.27 -3.81
CA ASN A 110 -13.58 16.25 -2.57
C ASN A 110 -14.51 17.48 -2.52
N ILE A 111 -15.82 17.24 -2.58
CA ILE A 111 -16.86 18.27 -2.74
C ILE A 111 -17.14 19.07 -1.46
N ASP A 112 -16.61 18.64 -0.31
CA ASP A 112 -16.81 19.35 0.97
C ASP A 112 -16.02 20.67 1.06
N THR A 113 -15.17 20.95 0.06
CA THR A 113 -14.34 22.18 0.02
C THR A 113 -14.94 23.32 -0.80
N MET A 114 -16.11 23.16 -1.42
CA MET A 114 -16.78 24.21 -2.21
C MET A 114 -18.11 24.60 -1.57
N GLY A 115 -18.03 25.29 -0.44
CA GLY A 115 -19.17 26.04 0.10
C GLY A 115 -19.44 27.30 -0.71
N SER A 116 -20.71 27.56 -1.01
CA SER A 116 -21.32 28.81 -1.51
C SER A 116 -20.93 29.41 -2.87
N MET A 117 -19.86 28.99 -3.56
CA MET A 117 -19.46 29.57 -4.87
C MET A 117 -19.98 28.82 -6.13
N GLY A 118 -21.05 28.04 -6.02
CA GLY A 118 -21.39 26.98 -6.99
C GLY A 118 -22.08 27.40 -8.30
N GLU A 119 -22.99 28.37 -8.29
CA GLU A 119 -23.89 28.59 -9.45
C GLU A 119 -23.48 29.79 -10.32
N ALA A 120 -23.22 30.96 -9.71
CA ALA A 120 -22.86 32.17 -10.45
C ALA A 120 -21.52 32.06 -11.20
N TRP A 121 -20.58 31.28 -10.66
CA TRP A 121 -19.26 31.06 -11.26
C TRP A 121 -19.33 30.08 -12.44
N MET A 122 -20.18 29.04 -12.36
CA MET A 122 -20.38 28.07 -13.44
C MET A 122 -21.04 28.69 -14.67
N GLU A 123 -21.97 29.64 -14.49
CA GLU A 123 -22.56 30.40 -15.60
C GLU A 123 -21.53 31.31 -16.30
N GLN A 124 -20.62 31.95 -15.54
CA GLN A 124 -19.56 32.77 -16.12
C GLN A 124 -18.52 31.95 -16.90
N VAL A 125 -18.14 30.77 -16.40
CA VAL A 125 -17.20 29.87 -17.08
C VAL A 125 -17.82 29.30 -18.37
N ALA A 126 -19.11 28.94 -18.35
CA ALA A 126 -19.82 28.49 -19.54
C ALA A 126 -19.94 29.58 -20.60
N ALA A 127 -20.18 30.84 -20.18
CA ALA A 127 -20.21 31.98 -21.09
C ALA A 127 -18.84 32.26 -21.73
N GLN A 128 -17.74 32.19 -20.95
CA GLN A 128 -16.38 32.39 -21.48
C GLN A 128 -15.95 31.28 -22.44
N LEU A 129 -16.28 30.01 -22.16
CA LEU A 129 -15.97 28.89 -23.05
C LEU A 129 -16.70 28.98 -24.41
N MET A 130 -17.92 29.52 -24.44
CA MET A 130 -18.65 29.72 -25.70
C MET A 130 -18.16 30.92 -26.51
N ASP A 131 -17.58 31.94 -25.86
CA ASP A 131 -17.04 33.12 -26.54
C ASP A 131 -15.61 32.88 -27.06
N GLU A 132 -14.80 32.07 -26.36
CA GLU A 132 -13.42 31.75 -26.75
C GLU A 132 -13.32 30.66 -27.84
N TYR A 133 -14.31 29.78 -27.95
CA TYR A 133 -14.36 28.71 -28.95
C TYR A 133 -15.47 28.95 -29.99
N GLN A 134 -15.20 29.80 -30.99
CA GLN A 134 -15.90 29.75 -32.28
C GLN A 134 -15.16 28.81 -33.25
N PRO A 135 -15.56 27.53 -33.40
CA PRO A 135 -14.93 26.63 -34.35
C PRO A 135 -15.27 27.02 -35.80
N THR A 136 -14.25 27.41 -36.55
CA THR A 136 -14.33 27.90 -37.95
C THR A 136 -14.60 26.81 -39.00
N SER A 137 -15.00 25.59 -38.62
CA SER A 137 -15.57 24.65 -39.60
C SER A 137 -16.41 23.53 -38.96
N PHE A 138 -17.61 23.34 -39.53
CA PHE A 138 -18.61 22.32 -39.19
C PHE A 138 -18.11 20.85 -39.06
N PRO A 139 -17.05 20.38 -39.76
CA PRO A 139 -16.60 18.99 -39.66
C PRO A 139 -15.95 18.60 -38.32
N THR A 140 -15.42 19.58 -37.56
CA THR A 140 -14.77 19.30 -36.25
C THR A 140 -15.80 19.25 -35.12
N ALA A 141 -16.85 20.07 -35.18
CA ALA A 141 -17.97 20.01 -34.25
C ALA A 141 -18.74 18.68 -34.36
N ALA A 142 -18.89 18.14 -35.57
CA ALA A 142 -19.56 16.85 -35.80
C ALA A 142 -18.82 15.65 -35.18
N ARG A 143 -17.48 15.70 -35.10
CA ARG A 143 -16.67 14.64 -34.46
C ARG A 143 -16.82 14.64 -32.94
N ILE A 144 -16.87 15.81 -32.31
CA ILE A 144 -17.08 15.94 -30.86
C ILE A 144 -18.49 15.48 -30.47
N VAL A 145 -19.51 15.84 -31.28
CA VAL A 145 -20.89 15.40 -31.05
C VAL A 145 -21.06 13.87 -31.19
N SER A 146 -20.25 13.20 -32.02
CA SER A 146 -20.28 11.73 -32.16
C SER A 146 -19.60 10.94 -31.02
N ALA A 147 -18.84 11.63 -30.15
CA ALA A 147 -18.17 11.04 -28.98
C ALA A 147 -18.95 11.23 -27.67
N LEU A 148 -20.08 11.95 -27.70
CA LEU A 148 -21.04 11.99 -26.60
C LEU A 148 -21.87 10.68 -26.61
N PRO A 149 -22.27 10.14 -25.44
CA PRO A 149 -23.16 8.99 -25.40
C PRO A 149 -24.42 9.30 -26.21
N THR A 150 -24.75 8.41 -27.14
CA THR A 150 -25.84 8.58 -28.10
C THR A 150 -27.16 8.85 -27.37
N TYR A 151 -27.64 10.09 -27.46
CA TYR A 151 -29.01 10.43 -27.13
C TYR A 151 -29.93 9.75 -28.15
N ASN A 152 -30.59 8.66 -27.75
CA ASN A 152 -31.72 8.15 -28.51
C ASN A 152 -32.90 9.09 -28.31
N VAL A 153 -33.03 10.08 -29.20
CA VAL A 153 -34.24 10.88 -29.32
C VAL A 153 -35.29 10.00 -29.99
N ARG A 154 -36.25 9.47 -29.23
CA ARG A 154 -37.52 9.03 -29.82
C ARG A 154 -38.43 10.25 -29.92
N PRO A 155 -38.96 10.60 -31.10
CA PRO A 155 -40.01 11.61 -31.17
C PRO A 155 -41.22 11.09 -30.38
N ARG A 156 -41.79 11.94 -29.52
CA ARG A 156 -43.15 11.71 -29.00
C ARG A 156 -44.07 11.64 -30.20
N SER A 157 -44.75 10.51 -30.38
CA SER A 157 -45.89 10.43 -31.29
C SER A 157 -46.93 11.45 -30.86
N ALA A 158 -47.40 12.25 -31.81
CA ALA A 158 -48.53 13.14 -31.63
C ALA A 158 -49.79 12.29 -31.37
N LYS A 159 -50.07 12.03 -30.10
CA LYS A 159 -51.38 11.73 -29.49
C LYS A 159 -51.14 11.37 -28.02
N GLY A 160 -51.84 12.07 -27.14
CA GLY A 160 -51.86 11.79 -25.71
C GLY A 160 -52.40 10.40 -25.43
N ASP A 161 -52.02 9.86 -24.27
CA ASP A 161 -52.94 9.61 -23.16
C ASP A 161 -52.19 8.99 -21.97
N PRO A 162 -52.52 9.35 -20.71
CA PRO A 162 -52.09 8.63 -19.53
C PRO A 162 -53.08 7.48 -19.23
N GLY A 163 -52.55 6.31 -18.86
CA GLY A 163 -53.31 5.15 -18.37
C GLY A 163 -53.16 4.95 -16.85
N PRO A 164 -54.13 4.29 -16.18
CA PRO A 164 -54.66 4.72 -14.89
C PRO A 164 -54.01 4.05 -13.68
N GLY A 165 -54.07 4.74 -12.54
CA GLY A 165 -53.69 4.24 -11.23
C GLY A 165 -54.30 5.13 -10.14
N GLU A 166 -55.60 4.98 -9.97
CA GLU A 166 -56.45 5.62 -8.96
C GLU A 166 -55.95 5.33 -7.53
N ALA A 167 -55.92 6.37 -6.69
CA ALA A 167 -55.98 6.24 -5.24
C ALA A 167 -57.31 6.83 -4.76
N PHE A 168 -57.95 6.09 -3.87
CA PHE A 168 -59.34 6.19 -3.46
C PHE A 168 -59.76 7.53 -2.84
N ALA A 169 -60.91 8.02 -3.32
CA ALA A 169 -62.09 8.54 -2.62
C ALA A 169 -61.94 9.22 -1.25
N CYS A 170 -62.45 10.47 -1.17
CA CYS A 170 -63.74 10.83 -0.55
C CYS A 170 -64.00 12.32 -0.85
N ALA A 171 -64.95 12.66 -1.71
CA ALA A 171 -66.36 12.94 -1.38
C ALA A 171 -66.56 14.34 -0.76
N GLY A 172 -67.24 15.21 -1.52
CA GLY A 172 -67.75 16.51 -1.06
C GLY A 172 -67.27 17.65 -1.96
N GLU A 173 -68.25 18.26 -2.64
CA GLU A 173 -68.26 19.54 -3.40
C GLU A 173 -67.25 20.60 -2.90
N GLU A 174 -66.70 21.52 -3.71
CA GLU A 174 -67.38 22.53 -4.52
C GLU A 174 -66.45 23.01 -5.68
N GLU A 175 -66.97 23.07 -6.90
CA GLU A 175 -66.41 23.94 -7.95
C GLU A 175 -66.90 25.37 -7.66
N GLU A 176 -66.00 26.31 -7.38
CA GLU A 176 -66.04 27.63 -8.03
C GLU A 176 -64.81 28.51 -7.74
N GLN A 177 -64.33 29.12 -8.82
CA GLN A 177 -63.64 30.40 -8.92
C GLN A 177 -62.29 30.59 -8.21
N CYS A 178 -61.25 30.42 -9.03
CA CYS A 178 -59.99 31.13 -8.90
C CYS A 178 -60.22 32.61 -9.23
N ASP A 179 -60.05 33.49 -8.25
CA ASP A 179 -59.76 34.90 -8.50
C ASP A 179 -58.76 35.44 -7.47
N ASP A 180 -57.96 36.39 -7.95
CA ASP A 180 -57.06 37.29 -7.24
C ASP A 180 -55.71 36.77 -6.72
N LYS A 181 -54.70 36.95 -7.58
CA LYS A 181 -53.27 37.12 -7.22
C LYS A 181 -53.11 38.19 -6.11
N PRO A 182 -52.10 38.06 -5.22
CA PRO A 182 -50.80 38.62 -5.58
C PRO A 182 -49.61 37.70 -5.28
N CYS A 183 -48.79 37.52 -6.31
CA CYS A 183 -47.34 37.64 -6.30
C CYS A 183 -46.58 37.27 -5.00
N HIS A 184 -46.22 35.99 -4.88
CA HIS A 184 -44.87 35.62 -4.43
C HIS A 184 -44.35 34.55 -5.40
N GLN A 185 -43.55 35.00 -6.36
CA GLN A 185 -42.74 34.12 -7.20
C GLN A 185 -41.59 33.60 -6.33
N GLU A 186 -41.69 32.36 -5.85
CA GLU A 186 -40.47 31.58 -5.61
C GLU A 186 -39.99 31.08 -6.98
N PRO A 187 -38.72 31.28 -7.36
CA PRO A 187 -38.20 30.66 -8.57
C PRO A 187 -38.31 29.14 -8.42
N PRO A 188 -38.74 28.40 -9.44
CA PRO A 188 -38.82 26.95 -9.36
C PRO A 188 -37.42 26.40 -9.12
N GLY A 189 -37.19 25.88 -7.91
CA GLY A 189 -35.93 25.26 -7.51
C GLY A 189 -35.53 24.21 -8.53
N LEU A 190 -34.48 24.51 -9.30
CA LEU A 190 -33.82 23.56 -10.18
C LEU A 190 -33.19 22.48 -9.31
N THR A 191 -33.93 21.38 -9.11
CA THR A 191 -33.37 20.20 -8.46
C THR A 191 -32.48 19.48 -9.48
N TYR A 192 -31.21 19.88 -9.54
CA TYR A 192 -30.21 19.16 -10.31
C TYR A 192 -29.93 17.82 -9.62
N LYS A 193 -30.51 16.73 -10.13
CA LYS A 193 -30.05 15.38 -9.78
C LYS A 193 -28.69 15.15 -10.43
N LEU A 194 -27.63 15.47 -9.71
CA LEU A 194 -26.28 15.01 -10.03
C LEU A 194 -26.23 13.49 -9.92
N ASN A 195 -26.39 12.80 -11.05
CA ASN A 195 -26.16 11.35 -11.14
C ASN A 195 -24.65 11.08 -11.15
N TYR A 196 -24.01 11.10 -9.98
CA TYR A 196 -22.68 10.51 -9.86
C TYR A 196 -22.80 8.99 -10.01
N ASN A 197 -22.26 8.44 -11.11
CA ASN A 197 -21.95 7.02 -11.16
C ASN A 197 -20.77 6.78 -10.22
N LEU A 198 -21.04 6.44 -8.96
CA LEU A 198 -20.02 6.02 -8.03
C LEU A 198 -19.40 4.71 -8.54
N ILE A 199 -18.26 4.80 -9.22
CA ILE A 199 -17.48 3.61 -9.60
C ILE A 199 -16.76 3.13 -8.33
N VAL A 200 -17.43 2.29 -7.55
CA VAL A 200 -16.81 1.58 -6.44
C VAL A 200 -15.91 0.50 -7.03
N ARG A 201 -14.61 0.78 -7.14
CA ARG A 201 -13.62 -0.27 -7.40
C ARG A 201 -13.42 -1.06 -6.10
N ALA A 202 -14.05 -2.22 -6.00
CA ALA A 202 -13.71 -3.19 -4.97
C ALA A 202 -12.28 -3.72 -5.25
N THR A 203 -11.29 -3.21 -4.52
CA THR A 203 -9.87 -3.55 -4.68
C THR A 203 -9.39 -4.50 -3.56
N GLY A 204 -8.38 -5.32 -3.86
CA GLY A 204 -7.74 -6.20 -2.86
C GLY A 204 -7.31 -7.59 -3.35
N SER A 205 -7.71 -8.00 -4.56
CA SER A 205 -7.28 -9.28 -5.16
C SER A 205 -6.09 -9.15 -6.11
N THR A 206 -5.67 -7.91 -6.41
CA THR A 206 -4.53 -7.59 -7.28
C THR A 206 -3.45 -6.88 -6.47
N PHE A 207 -2.20 -7.28 -6.66
CA PHE A 207 -1.00 -6.70 -6.05
C PHE A 207 -0.03 -6.24 -7.15
N GLY A 208 0.68 -5.12 -6.93
CA GLY A 208 1.65 -4.54 -7.87
C GLY A 208 1.03 -3.60 -8.91
N ASN A 209 1.89 -2.80 -9.56
CA ASN A 209 1.51 -1.79 -10.56
C ASN A 209 1.92 -2.17 -12.00
N SER A 210 3.17 -2.59 -12.19
CA SER A 210 3.74 -3.04 -13.46
C SER A 210 3.87 -4.56 -13.50
N PHE A 211 4.39 -5.19 -12.44
CA PHE A 211 4.34 -6.64 -12.25
C PHE A 211 3.10 -6.99 -11.42
N ARG A 212 1.98 -7.24 -12.09
CA ARG A 212 0.66 -7.29 -11.45
C ARG A 212 0.23 -8.73 -11.23
N VAL A 213 -0.03 -9.09 -9.98
CA VAL A 213 -0.51 -10.43 -9.60
C VAL A 213 -1.95 -10.34 -9.13
N THR A 214 -2.85 -11.04 -9.82
CA THR A 214 -4.24 -11.20 -9.38
C THR A 214 -4.47 -12.65 -8.94
N THR A 215 -4.79 -12.87 -7.67
CA THR A 215 -5.07 -14.22 -7.17
C THR A 215 -6.56 -14.56 -7.26
N PHE A 216 -6.90 -15.84 -7.33
CA PHE A 216 -8.28 -16.31 -7.32
C PHE A 216 -8.45 -17.66 -6.60
N GLY A 217 -9.70 -17.96 -6.25
CA GLY A 217 -10.13 -19.24 -5.67
C GLY A 217 -10.17 -19.29 -4.14
N GLU A 218 -11.00 -20.20 -3.65
CA GLU A 218 -11.21 -20.48 -2.23
C GLU A 218 -10.58 -21.81 -1.83
N SER A 219 -10.25 -21.95 -0.55
CA SER A 219 -9.63 -23.19 -0.02
C SER A 219 -10.40 -24.49 -0.30
N HIS A 220 -11.73 -24.42 -0.43
CA HIS A 220 -12.59 -25.57 -0.74
C HIS A 220 -13.37 -25.36 -2.06
N GLY A 221 -12.93 -24.42 -2.91
CA GLY A 221 -13.43 -24.26 -4.27
C GLY A 221 -12.79 -25.28 -5.23
N GLY A 222 -13.13 -25.22 -6.52
CA GLY A 222 -12.57 -26.13 -7.54
C GLY A 222 -11.04 -26.03 -7.72
N GLY A 223 -10.45 -24.90 -7.35
CA GLY A 223 -9.01 -24.67 -7.38
C GLY A 223 -8.67 -23.26 -6.90
N VAL A 224 -7.37 -22.99 -6.76
CA VAL A 224 -6.80 -21.67 -6.50
C VAL A 224 -5.75 -21.36 -7.56
N GLY A 225 -5.40 -20.10 -7.73
CA GLY A 225 -4.42 -19.73 -8.75
C GLY A 225 -4.14 -18.25 -8.81
N CYS A 226 -3.43 -17.85 -9.86
CA CYS A 226 -3.12 -16.46 -10.15
C CYS A 226 -3.05 -16.18 -11.64
N VAL A 227 -3.27 -14.92 -12.00
CA VAL A 227 -2.88 -14.32 -13.27
C VAL A 227 -1.77 -13.33 -12.98
N VAL A 228 -0.64 -13.47 -13.66
CA VAL A 228 0.51 -12.56 -13.56
C VAL A 228 0.65 -11.80 -14.87
N ASP A 229 0.48 -10.49 -14.80
CA ASP A 229 0.59 -9.57 -15.93
C ASP A 229 1.86 -8.70 -15.79
N GLY A 230 2.41 -8.26 -16.91
CA GLY A 230 3.64 -7.47 -16.97
C GLY A 230 4.94 -8.26 -16.84
N VAL A 231 4.89 -9.60 -16.92
CA VAL A 231 6.10 -10.43 -17.02
C VAL A 231 6.80 -10.13 -18.34
N PRO A 232 8.10 -9.77 -18.37
CA PRO A 232 8.80 -9.52 -19.63
C PRO A 232 8.81 -10.76 -20.54
N PRO A 233 8.79 -10.58 -21.88
CA PRO A 233 8.95 -11.69 -22.81
C PRO A 233 10.38 -12.24 -22.77
N ARG A 234 10.54 -13.52 -23.13
CA ARG A 234 11.81 -14.24 -23.28
C ARG A 234 12.49 -14.67 -21.97
N LEU A 235 11.84 -14.48 -20.82
CA LEU A 235 12.34 -15.03 -19.56
C LEU A 235 12.28 -16.55 -19.65
N LYS A 236 13.40 -17.22 -19.36
CA LYS A 236 13.47 -18.68 -19.32
C LYS A 236 12.96 -19.16 -17.98
N ILE A 237 11.80 -19.81 -17.98
CA ILE A 237 11.17 -20.36 -16.77
C ILE A 237 10.26 -21.52 -17.17
N THR A 238 10.27 -22.59 -16.38
CA THR A 238 9.43 -23.77 -16.63
C THR A 238 8.40 -23.97 -15.54
N GLN A 239 7.46 -24.89 -15.76
CA GLN A 239 6.52 -25.30 -14.73
C GLN A 239 7.22 -25.94 -13.53
N GLU A 240 8.34 -26.63 -13.75
CA GLU A 240 9.14 -27.25 -12.68
C GLU A 240 9.78 -26.22 -11.77
N ASP A 241 10.25 -25.10 -12.31
CA ASP A 241 10.78 -23.97 -11.52
C ASP A 241 9.70 -23.44 -10.54
N ILE A 242 8.46 -23.29 -11.02
CA ILE A 242 7.32 -22.84 -10.21
C ILE A 242 6.91 -23.92 -9.21
N GLN A 243 6.87 -25.19 -9.65
CA GLN A 243 6.50 -26.32 -8.81
C GLN A 243 7.47 -26.50 -7.64
N TYR A 244 8.76 -26.25 -7.83
CA TYR A 244 9.76 -26.31 -6.76
C TYR A 244 9.39 -25.36 -5.60
N GLU A 245 9.01 -24.13 -5.90
CA GLU A 245 8.61 -23.14 -4.88
C GLU A 245 7.29 -23.51 -4.20
N LEU A 246 6.32 -24.03 -4.97
CA LEU A 246 5.06 -24.53 -4.41
C LEU A 246 5.27 -25.76 -3.53
N ASP A 247 6.18 -26.65 -3.89
CA ASP A 247 6.53 -27.82 -3.10
C ASP A 247 7.14 -27.39 -1.78
N ARG A 248 8.02 -26.39 -1.74
CA ARG A 248 8.53 -25.81 -0.48
C ARG A 248 7.41 -25.28 0.41
N ARG A 249 6.40 -24.63 -0.15
CA ARG A 249 5.26 -24.06 0.61
C ARG A 249 4.31 -25.13 1.18
N ARG A 250 4.24 -26.28 0.51
CA ARG A 250 3.25 -27.33 0.72
C ARG A 250 3.15 -27.79 2.19
N PRO A 251 1.94 -28.05 2.72
CA PRO A 251 1.79 -28.65 4.04
C PRO A 251 2.30 -30.11 4.09
N GLY A 252 2.44 -30.65 5.30
CA GLY A 252 2.61 -32.09 5.53
C GLY A 252 3.98 -32.65 5.19
N GLN A 253 4.99 -31.79 5.08
CA GLN A 253 6.37 -32.20 4.81
C GLN A 253 7.05 -32.81 6.04
N SER A 254 6.55 -32.51 7.25
CA SER A 254 7.16 -32.93 8.51
C SER A 254 6.14 -33.09 9.63
N LYS A 255 6.54 -33.75 10.73
CA LYS A 255 5.71 -33.93 11.94
C LYS A 255 5.30 -32.61 12.62
N ILE A 256 6.04 -31.53 12.37
CA ILE A 256 5.81 -30.20 12.95
C ILE A 256 4.96 -29.29 12.05
N THR A 257 4.47 -29.82 10.93
CA THR A 257 3.51 -29.16 10.03
C THR A 257 2.21 -29.94 9.99
N THR A 258 1.15 -29.32 9.47
CA THR A 258 -0.17 -29.93 9.35
C THR A 258 -0.10 -31.19 8.49
N PRO A 259 -0.69 -32.34 8.91
CA PRO A 259 -0.60 -33.61 8.19
C PRO A 259 -1.49 -33.70 6.93
N ARG A 260 -1.78 -32.58 6.27
CA ARG A 260 -2.49 -32.54 4.97
C ARG A 260 -1.53 -32.93 3.85
N LYS A 261 -2.01 -33.68 2.86
CA LYS A 261 -1.22 -34.13 1.70
C LYS A 261 -1.77 -33.52 0.40
N GLU A 262 -1.81 -32.20 0.35
CA GLU A 262 -2.17 -31.46 -0.85
C GLU A 262 -0.96 -31.45 -1.79
N THR A 263 -1.07 -31.84 -3.06
CA THR A 263 0.11 -31.95 -3.96
C THR A 263 0.59 -30.61 -4.51
N ASP A 264 -0.24 -29.56 -4.42
CA ASP A 264 0.01 -28.22 -4.95
C ASP A 264 0.55 -28.21 -6.39
N THR A 265 0.04 -29.13 -7.21
CA THR A 265 0.44 -29.28 -8.61
C THR A 265 -0.07 -28.10 -9.42
N CYS A 266 0.84 -27.32 -9.99
CA CYS A 266 0.52 -26.21 -10.87
C CYS A 266 0.32 -26.65 -12.32
N GLU A 267 -0.58 -25.93 -12.99
CA GLU A 267 -0.91 -26.05 -14.40
C GLU A 267 -0.82 -24.64 -14.99
N ILE A 268 0.10 -24.42 -15.94
CA ILE A 268 0.20 -23.13 -16.64
C ILE A 268 -0.75 -23.13 -17.84
N LEU A 269 -1.66 -22.18 -17.88
CA LEU A 269 -2.73 -22.11 -18.89
C LEU A 269 -2.45 -21.11 -20.02
N SER A 270 -1.57 -20.13 -19.81
CA SER A 270 -1.28 -19.07 -20.79
C SER A 270 0.08 -18.41 -20.56
N GLY A 271 0.49 -17.52 -21.48
CA GLY A 271 1.64 -16.62 -21.29
C GLY A 271 3.01 -17.26 -21.54
N MET A 272 3.04 -18.53 -21.94
CA MET A 272 4.25 -19.31 -22.25
C MET A 272 4.29 -19.69 -23.72
N ALA A 273 5.50 -19.79 -24.28
CA ALA A 273 5.72 -20.32 -25.62
C ALA A 273 5.31 -21.80 -25.71
N PRO A 274 5.07 -22.36 -26.93
CA PRO A 274 4.63 -23.74 -27.09
C PRO A 274 5.58 -24.80 -26.52
N ASP A 275 6.85 -24.45 -26.31
CA ASP A 275 7.85 -25.30 -25.65
C ASP A 275 7.70 -25.34 -24.11
N GLY A 276 6.84 -24.49 -23.53
CA GLY A 276 6.58 -24.39 -22.09
C GLY A 276 7.71 -23.78 -21.26
N GLY A 277 8.80 -23.31 -21.89
CA GLY A 277 10.02 -22.91 -21.18
C GLY A 277 10.38 -21.43 -21.27
N THR A 278 9.57 -20.63 -21.96
CA THR A 278 9.84 -19.22 -22.20
C THR A 278 8.59 -18.37 -22.11
N THR A 279 8.65 -17.22 -21.43
CA THR A 279 7.53 -16.28 -21.35
C THR A 279 7.29 -15.54 -22.67
N LEU A 280 6.03 -15.24 -22.99
CA LEU A 280 5.65 -14.51 -24.21
C LEU A 280 5.49 -13.00 -24.01
N GLY A 281 5.56 -12.51 -22.77
CA GLY A 281 5.24 -11.11 -22.45
C GLY A 281 3.75 -10.84 -22.24
N THR A 282 2.90 -11.85 -22.46
CA THR A 282 1.45 -11.81 -22.22
C THR A 282 1.11 -12.42 -20.85
N PRO A 283 -0.11 -12.20 -20.32
CA PRO A 283 -0.48 -12.68 -19.00
C PRO A 283 -0.31 -14.20 -18.81
N ILE A 284 0.37 -14.57 -17.72
CA ILE A 284 0.58 -15.97 -17.32
C ILE A 284 -0.51 -16.36 -16.32
N CYS A 285 -1.38 -17.29 -16.70
CA CYS A 285 -2.39 -17.86 -15.82
C CYS A 285 -1.91 -19.21 -15.26
N ILE A 286 -1.97 -19.37 -13.94
CA ILE A 286 -1.55 -20.58 -13.23
C ILE A 286 -2.71 -21.08 -12.38
N LEU A 287 -3.05 -22.36 -12.53
CA LEU A 287 -4.11 -23.04 -11.81
C LEU A 287 -3.54 -24.17 -10.94
N VAL A 288 -4.03 -24.28 -9.71
CA VAL A 288 -3.80 -25.41 -8.81
C VAL A 288 -5.15 -25.96 -8.35
N ARG A 289 -5.45 -27.20 -8.72
CA ARG A 289 -6.74 -27.84 -8.39
C ARG A 289 -6.76 -28.38 -6.97
N ASN A 290 -7.86 -28.19 -6.25
CA ASN A 290 -8.04 -28.76 -4.91
C ASN A 290 -8.53 -30.22 -5.03
N LYS A 291 -7.71 -31.19 -4.65
CA LYS A 291 -8.03 -32.63 -4.77
C LYS A 291 -8.53 -33.30 -3.49
N ASP A 292 -8.28 -32.72 -2.31
CA ASP A 292 -8.49 -33.37 -1.01
C ASP A 292 -9.58 -32.68 -0.17
N GLN A 293 -10.76 -32.45 -0.76
CA GLN A 293 -11.90 -31.85 -0.05
C GLN A 293 -12.66 -32.91 0.75
N LYS A 294 -12.27 -33.12 2.00
CA LYS A 294 -13.15 -33.80 2.97
C LYS A 294 -14.04 -32.78 3.65
N SER A 295 -15.22 -32.56 3.08
CA SER A 295 -16.24 -31.64 3.61
C SER A 295 -16.80 -32.03 4.98
N GLN A 296 -16.63 -33.29 5.40
CA GLN A 296 -17.28 -33.85 6.60
C GLN A 296 -16.66 -33.44 7.94
N ASP A 297 -15.43 -32.92 7.99
CA ASP A 297 -14.75 -32.55 9.26
C ASP A 297 -15.15 -31.16 9.82
N TYR A 298 -16.10 -30.43 9.21
CA TYR A 298 -16.30 -29.00 9.47
C TYR A 298 -17.72 -28.56 9.89
N SER A 299 -18.66 -29.47 10.11
CA SER A 299 -20.03 -29.11 10.55
C SER A 299 -20.06 -28.38 11.89
N GLU A 300 -19.13 -28.68 12.80
CA GLU A 300 -18.99 -27.98 14.09
C GLU A 300 -18.46 -26.52 13.92
N MET A 301 -17.74 -26.21 12.83
CA MET A 301 -17.21 -24.85 12.54
C MET A 301 -18.23 -23.93 11.86
N GLU A 302 -19.34 -24.47 11.38
CA GLU A 302 -20.47 -23.71 10.85
C GLU A 302 -21.21 -22.95 11.95
N ALA A 303 -21.27 -23.55 13.14
CA ALA A 303 -22.03 -23.05 14.28
C ALA A 303 -21.34 -21.92 15.07
N ALA A 304 -20.06 -21.62 14.83
CA ALA A 304 -19.29 -20.72 15.69
C ALA A 304 -18.33 -19.82 14.91
N TYR A 305 -18.06 -18.62 15.44
CA TYR A 305 -16.89 -17.84 15.02
C TYR A 305 -15.63 -18.43 15.66
N ARG A 306 -14.61 -18.76 14.87
CA ARG A 306 -13.34 -19.26 15.45
C ARG A 306 -12.57 -18.07 16.03
N PRO A 307 -12.12 -18.14 17.30
CA PRO A 307 -11.33 -17.07 17.89
C PRO A 307 -10.10 -16.73 17.03
N SER A 308 -9.85 -15.44 16.82
CA SER A 308 -8.67 -14.94 16.08
C SER A 308 -8.61 -15.37 14.59
N HIS A 309 -9.70 -15.89 14.02
CA HIS A 309 -9.91 -16.06 12.58
C HIS A 309 -10.75 -14.92 12.00
N ALA A 310 -10.92 -14.93 10.68
CA ALA A 310 -11.63 -13.90 9.94
C ALA A 310 -13.16 -14.07 9.94
N ASP A 311 -13.70 -15.13 10.56
CA ASP A 311 -15.10 -15.55 10.41
C ASP A 311 -16.10 -14.43 10.70
N ALA A 312 -16.03 -13.82 11.90
CA ALA A 312 -16.93 -12.73 12.30
C ALA A 312 -16.74 -11.48 11.44
N THR A 313 -15.49 -11.12 11.13
CA THR A 313 -15.20 -9.94 10.31
C THR A 313 -15.67 -10.10 8.86
N TYR A 314 -15.67 -11.32 8.32
CA TYR A 314 -16.20 -11.62 7.00
C TYR A 314 -17.72 -11.54 6.97
N ASP A 315 -18.41 -12.11 7.96
CA ASP A 315 -19.86 -11.97 8.08
C ASP A 315 -20.27 -10.50 8.24
N GLN A 316 -19.55 -9.72 9.06
CA GLN A 316 -19.82 -8.28 9.22
C GLN A 316 -19.59 -7.48 7.93
N LYS A 317 -18.52 -7.79 7.19
CA LYS A 317 -18.16 -7.06 5.97
C LYS A 317 -19.03 -7.44 4.76
N TYR A 318 -19.32 -8.73 4.60
CA TYR A 318 -19.92 -9.27 3.37
C TYR A 318 -21.32 -9.84 3.58
N GLY A 319 -21.79 -10.02 4.82
CA GLY A 319 -23.07 -10.68 5.13
C GLY A 319 -23.08 -12.19 4.86
N ILE A 320 -22.02 -12.73 4.26
CA ILE A 320 -21.87 -14.13 3.88
C ILE A 320 -20.41 -14.56 4.01
N ARG A 321 -20.20 -15.82 4.39
CA ARG A 321 -18.87 -16.45 4.43
C ARG A 321 -18.90 -17.83 3.79
N ALA A 322 -17.76 -18.24 3.23
CA ALA A 322 -17.54 -19.62 2.84
C ALA A 322 -17.23 -20.44 4.10
N ILE A 323 -18.26 -21.07 4.65
CA ILE A 323 -18.23 -21.79 5.92
C ILE A 323 -17.27 -22.99 5.87
N ALA A 324 -17.17 -23.66 4.72
CA ALA A 324 -16.20 -24.71 4.47
C ALA A 324 -14.77 -24.12 4.44
N GLY A 325 -14.09 -24.20 5.58
CA GLY A 325 -12.70 -23.77 5.75
C GLY A 325 -12.54 -22.28 6.02
N GLY A 326 -11.48 -21.68 5.46
CA GLY A 326 -11.18 -20.24 5.61
C GLY A 326 -11.63 -19.40 4.41
N GLY A 327 -12.32 -20.02 3.44
CA GLY A 327 -12.69 -19.37 2.18
C GLY A 327 -11.48 -18.71 1.50
N ARG A 328 -11.64 -17.43 1.15
CA ARG A 328 -10.60 -16.57 0.56
C ARG A 328 -9.53 -16.09 1.54
N SER A 329 -9.84 -16.04 2.85
CA SER A 329 -8.88 -15.65 3.90
C SER A 329 -7.88 -16.75 4.27
N SER A 330 -8.09 -17.95 3.73
CA SER A 330 -7.25 -19.11 3.97
C SER A 330 -5.84 -18.92 3.43
N ALA A 331 -4.84 -19.47 4.13
CA ALA A 331 -3.47 -19.57 3.64
C ALA A 331 -3.33 -20.39 2.33
N ARG A 332 -4.40 -21.04 1.84
CA ARG A 332 -4.44 -21.63 0.50
C ARG A 332 -4.26 -20.58 -0.60
N GLU A 333 -4.78 -19.37 -0.42
CA GLU A 333 -4.69 -18.27 -1.40
C GLU A 333 -3.24 -17.95 -1.77
N THR A 334 -2.33 -18.08 -0.81
CA THR A 334 -0.91 -17.78 -1.02
C THR A 334 -0.18 -18.74 -1.97
N ILE A 335 -0.84 -19.79 -2.48
CA ILE A 335 -0.36 -20.55 -3.64
C ILE A 335 -0.17 -19.63 -4.84
N GLY A 336 -1.15 -18.75 -5.13
CA GLY A 336 -1.02 -17.79 -6.23
C GLY A 336 0.14 -16.83 -6.01
N ARG A 337 0.39 -16.43 -4.76
CA ARG A 337 1.52 -15.57 -4.40
C ARG A 337 2.87 -16.26 -4.61
N VAL A 338 3.02 -17.50 -4.15
CA VAL A 338 4.26 -18.27 -4.30
C VAL A 338 4.53 -18.61 -5.77
N ALA A 339 3.51 -18.99 -6.53
CA ALA A 339 3.65 -19.25 -7.96
C ALA A 339 4.11 -18.00 -8.73
N ALA A 340 3.50 -16.85 -8.46
CA ALA A 340 3.94 -15.58 -9.04
C ALA A 340 5.33 -15.15 -8.53
N GLY A 341 5.62 -15.41 -7.26
CA GLY A 341 6.92 -15.16 -6.65
C GLY A 341 8.05 -15.95 -7.30
N ALA A 342 7.81 -17.19 -7.75
CA ALA A 342 8.78 -17.98 -8.50
C ALA A 342 9.18 -17.29 -9.82
N ILE A 343 8.21 -16.74 -10.54
CA ILE A 343 8.44 -15.94 -11.76
C ILE A 343 9.26 -14.69 -11.44
N ALA A 344 8.89 -13.97 -10.37
CA ALA A 344 9.60 -12.77 -9.94
C ALA A 344 11.05 -13.06 -9.51
N LYS A 345 11.29 -14.12 -8.72
CA LYS A 345 12.64 -14.57 -8.33
C LYS A 345 13.49 -14.88 -9.55
N LYS A 346 12.93 -15.59 -10.55
CA LYS A 346 13.65 -15.91 -11.78
C LYS A 346 14.02 -14.65 -12.58
N LEU A 347 13.09 -13.71 -12.71
CA LEU A 347 13.34 -12.42 -13.36
C LEU A 347 14.46 -11.64 -12.68
N LEU A 348 14.38 -11.49 -11.36
CA LEU A 348 15.38 -10.78 -10.55
C LEU A 348 16.77 -11.42 -10.65
N GLN A 349 16.82 -12.76 -10.64
CA GLN A 349 18.06 -13.51 -10.81
C GLN A 349 18.67 -13.29 -12.20
N GLU A 350 17.88 -13.32 -13.28
CA GLU A 350 18.40 -13.14 -14.64
C GLU A 350 18.88 -11.71 -14.91
N VAL A 351 18.15 -10.70 -14.41
CA VAL A 351 18.47 -9.29 -14.70
C VAL A 351 19.63 -8.79 -13.84
N ALA A 352 19.61 -9.10 -12.54
CA ALA A 352 20.50 -8.47 -11.57
C ALA A 352 21.34 -9.45 -10.75
N GLY A 353 21.14 -10.77 -10.93
CA GLY A 353 21.75 -11.76 -10.05
C GLY A 353 21.23 -11.70 -8.62
N THR A 354 20.03 -11.12 -8.42
CA THR A 354 19.46 -10.91 -7.08
C THR A 354 18.96 -12.23 -6.50
N GLU A 355 19.42 -12.55 -5.29
CA GLU A 355 18.94 -13.69 -4.51
C GLU A 355 17.99 -13.22 -3.41
N VAL A 356 16.83 -13.88 -3.27
CA VAL A 356 15.88 -13.66 -2.17
C VAL A 356 15.81 -14.93 -1.34
N LEU A 357 16.33 -14.87 -0.12
CA LEU A 357 16.42 -16.01 0.81
C LEU A 357 15.71 -15.66 2.11
N ALA A 358 14.86 -16.55 2.62
CA ALA A 358 14.29 -16.39 3.96
C ALA A 358 14.51 -17.63 4.81
N TYR A 359 14.49 -17.44 6.12
CA TYR A 359 14.64 -18.52 7.09
C TYR A 359 13.92 -18.19 8.40
N VAL A 360 13.61 -19.22 9.17
CA VAL A 360 13.06 -19.05 10.51
C VAL A 360 14.17 -18.62 11.45
N ASN A 361 14.11 -17.38 11.94
CA ASN A 361 15.12 -16.84 12.85
C ASN A 361 14.72 -17.01 14.33
N ARG A 362 13.43 -17.24 14.61
CA ARG A 362 12.94 -17.43 15.97
C ARG A 362 11.69 -18.29 16.01
N VAL A 363 11.62 -19.17 17.00
CA VAL A 363 10.37 -19.80 17.44
C VAL A 363 10.25 -19.62 18.94
N ARG A 364 9.16 -18.98 19.40
CA ARG A 364 9.01 -18.57 20.80
C ARG A 364 10.26 -17.82 21.31
N ASP A 365 10.90 -18.36 22.33
CA ASP A 365 12.06 -17.77 23.01
C ASP A 365 13.39 -18.24 22.40
N VAL A 366 13.36 -19.22 21.47
CA VAL A 366 14.54 -19.78 20.81
C VAL A 366 14.84 -18.97 19.55
N GLY A 367 15.97 -18.26 19.55
CA GLY A 367 16.52 -17.58 18.38
C GLY A 367 17.74 -18.30 17.81
N CYS A 368 18.22 -17.84 16.66
CA CYS A 368 19.47 -18.29 16.05
C CYS A 368 20.42 -17.12 15.78
N ASP A 369 21.69 -17.45 15.52
CA ASP A 369 22.67 -16.51 14.97
C ASP A 369 23.13 -17.02 13.60
N VAL A 370 22.92 -16.21 12.57
CA VAL A 370 23.11 -16.62 11.17
C VAL A 370 23.87 -15.53 10.45
N ASP A 371 25.00 -15.89 9.86
CA ASP A 371 25.73 -15.02 8.95
C ASP A 371 24.98 -14.92 7.61
N HIS A 372 24.41 -13.74 7.37
CA HIS A 372 23.61 -13.44 6.18
C HIS A 372 24.45 -13.42 4.91
N SER A 373 25.78 -13.38 4.97
CA SER A 373 26.64 -13.39 3.79
C SER A 373 26.95 -14.80 3.26
N THR A 374 26.97 -15.81 4.14
CA THR A 374 27.38 -17.19 3.79
C THR A 374 26.23 -18.19 3.79
N MET A 375 25.08 -17.83 4.37
CA MET A 375 23.85 -18.64 4.36
C MET A 375 23.48 -19.12 2.94
N THR A 376 23.14 -20.40 2.81
CA THR A 376 22.72 -21.00 1.55
C THR A 376 21.32 -21.58 1.61
N MET A 377 20.69 -21.67 0.45
CA MET A 377 19.39 -22.34 0.28
C MET A 377 19.42 -23.81 0.75
N ALA A 378 20.55 -24.50 0.54
CA ALA A 378 20.72 -25.88 0.99
C ALA A 378 20.72 -26.01 2.52
N GLN A 379 21.33 -25.06 3.24
CA GLN A 379 21.26 -25.03 4.70
C GLN A 379 19.86 -24.74 5.20
N ILE A 380 19.13 -23.81 4.55
CA ILE A 380 17.74 -23.48 4.90
C ILE A 380 16.85 -24.72 4.74
N GLU A 381 16.91 -25.44 3.62
CA GLU A 381 16.04 -26.60 3.39
C GLU A 381 16.56 -27.91 4.03
N SER A 382 17.70 -27.88 4.74
CA SER A 382 18.30 -29.08 5.35
C SER A 382 17.48 -29.69 6.50
N ASN A 383 16.55 -28.93 7.06
CA ASN A 383 15.77 -29.31 8.23
C ASN A 383 14.33 -28.78 8.14
N PRO A 384 13.38 -29.42 8.84
CA PRO A 384 11.95 -29.09 8.70
C PRO A 384 11.56 -27.73 9.32
N VAL A 385 12.41 -27.11 10.15
CA VAL A 385 12.16 -25.78 10.73
C VAL A 385 12.52 -24.68 9.73
N ARG A 386 13.43 -24.96 8.79
CA ARG A 386 14.03 -23.99 7.88
C ARG A 386 14.89 -22.93 8.56
N CYS A 387 15.72 -23.36 9.49
CA CYS A 387 16.73 -22.52 10.12
C CYS A 387 18.13 -23.02 9.72
N PRO A 388 19.02 -22.18 9.15
CA PRO A 388 20.34 -22.62 8.70
C PRO A 388 21.31 -22.90 9.86
N ASP A 389 21.03 -22.39 11.06
CA ASP A 389 21.73 -22.79 12.29
C ASP A 389 21.15 -24.11 12.79
N ALA A 390 21.91 -25.20 12.59
CA ALA A 390 21.46 -26.56 12.93
C ALA A 390 21.20 -26.76 14.43
N ALA A 391 21.96 -26.08 15.31
CA ALA A 391 21.77 -26.21 16.75
C ALA A 391 20.50 -25.50 17.20
N ALA A 392 20.27 -24.27 16.70
CA ALA A 392 19.04 -23.55 16.96
C ALA A 392 17.82 -24.25 16.31
N ALA A 393 17.97 -24.82 15.11
CA ALA A 393 16.92 -25.56 14.43
C ALA A 393 16.39 -26.74 15.27
N GLU A 394 17.28 -27.50 15.92
CA GLU A 394 16.90 -28.61 16.79
C GLU A 394 16.13 -28.11 18.03
N LEU A 395 16.59 -27.03 18.67
CA LEU A 395 15.89 -26.42 19.81
C LEU A 395 14.52 -25.84 19.42
N MET A 396 14.44 -25.20 18.25
CA MET A 396 13.17 -24.71 17.69
C MET A 396 12.22 -25.88 17.39
N TYR A 397 12.73 -26.99 16.83
CA TYR A 397 11.94 -28.18 16.57
C TYR A 397 11.32 -28.73 17.86
N GLN A 398 12.12 -28.87 18.92
CA GLN A 398 11.67 -29.33 20.23
C GLN A 398 10.61 -28.38 20.80
N ALA A 399 10.82 -27.06 20.72
CA ALA A 399 9.83 -26.08 21.18
C ALA A 399 8.49 -26.17 20.42
N ILE A 400 8.50 -26.48 19.11
CA ILE A 400 7.29 -26.71 18.32
C ILE A 400 6.63 -28.03 18.73
N ASP A 401 7.40 -29.09 18.93
CA ASP A 401 6.86 -30.41 19.29
C ASP A 401 6.22 -30.40 20.68
N GLU A 402 6.80 -29.68 21.64
CA GLU A 402 6.26 -29.48 22.99
C GLU A 402 4.90 -28.76 23.00
N VAL A 403 4.69 -27.75 22.14
CA VAL A 403 3.36 -27.10 22.05
C VAL A 403 2.38 -28.02 21.32
N ARG A 404 2.83 -28.70 20.26
CA ARG A 404 2.02 -29.65 19.48
C ARG A 404 1.46 -30.77 20.35
N THR A 405 2.30 -31.39 21.18
CA THR A 405 1.90 -32.50 22.07
C THR A 405 0.90 -32.08 23.15
N ARG A 406 0.92 -30.81 23.56
CA ARG A 406 -0.07 -30.21 24.46
C ARG A 406 -1.36 -29.74 23.78
N GLY A 407 -1.46 -29.91 22.45
CA GLY A 407 -2.60 -29.42 21.68
C GLY A 407 -2.64 -27.89 21.55
N GLU A 408 -1.49 -27.24 21.71
CA GLU A 408 -1.28 -25.79 21.60
C GLU A 408 -0.53 -25.42 20.32
N SER A 409 -0.41 -24.12 20.06
CA SER A 409 0.38 -23.57 18.96
C SER A 409 1.35 -22.49 19.44
N CYS A 410 2.32 -22.14 18.60
CA CYS A 410 3.25 -21.04 18.85
C CYS A 410 3.50 -20.20 17.60
N GLY A 411 3.91 -18.96 17.85
CA GLY A 411 4.37 -18.03 16.82
C GLY A 411 5.89 -18.07 16.67
N GLY A 412 6.41 -17.14 15.88
CA GLY A 412 7.83 -16.99 15.63
C GLY A 412 8.10 -15.86 14.66
N GLU A 413 9.33 -15.80 14.17
CA GLU A 413 9.80 -14.78 13.24
C GLU A 413 10.46 -15.44 12.04
N VAL A 414 10.34 -14.79 10.89
CA VAL A 414 11.06 -15.11 9.66
C VAL A 414 11.92 -13.91 9.29
N THR A 415 13.21 -14.16 9.01
CA THR A 415 14.10 -13.15 8.41
C THR A 415 14.18 -13.41 6.92
N CYS A 416 14.09 -12.35 6.12
CA CYS A 416 14.36 -12.38 4.69
C CYS A 416 15.58 -11.50 4.39
N VAL A 417 16.49 -12.04 3.59
CA VAL A 417 17.71 -11.39 3.12
C VAL A 417 17.65 -11.35 1.59
N VAL A 418 17.83 -10.17 1.02
CA VAL A 418 17.95 -9.98 -0.42
C VAL A 418 19.37 -9.56 -0.71
N ARG A 419 20.11 -10.40 -1.45
CA ARG A 419 21.47 -10.11 -1.88
C ARG A 419 21.48 -9.63 -3.30
N GLY A 420 22.40 -8.70 -3.62
CA GLY A 420 22.55 -8.20 -4.99
C GLY A 420 21.32 -7.44 -5.49
N CYS A 421 20.59 -6.75 -4.59
CA CYS A 421 19.49 -5.88 -5.01
C CYS A 421 20.03 -4.69 -5.81
N PRO A 422 19.45 -4.35 -6.98
CA PRO A 422 19.84 -3.16 -7.73
C PRO A 422 19.71 -1.89 -6.88
N LYS A 423 20.63 -0.93 -7.04
CA LYS A 423 20.60 0.35 -6.34
C LYS A 423 19.51 1.27 -6.90
N GLY A 424 18.74 1.90 -6.02
CA GLY A 424 17.75 2.92 -6.38
C GLY A 424 16.34 2.39 -6.68
N LEU A 425 16.04 1.12 -6.40
CA LEU A 425 14.67 0.62 -6.46
C LEU A 425 13.83 1.22 -5.33
N GLY A 426 12.59 1.61 -5.62
CA GLY A 426 11.68 2.24 -4.67
C GLY A 426 11.22 3.63 -5.12
N SER A 427 10.44 4.29 -4.26
CA SER A 427 10.02 5.67 -4.44
C SER A 427 10.30 6.52 -3.18
N PRO A 428 10.47 7.84 -3.28
CA PRO A 428 10.90 8.65 -2.14
C PRO A 428 9.79 9.04 -1.13
N VAL A 429 8.51 8.85 -1.45
CA VAL A 429 7.39 9.43 -0.65
C VAL A 429 6.38 8.38 -0.17
N PHE A 430 5.37 8.04 -0.98
CA PHE A 430 4.26 7.16 -0.57
C PHE A 430 4.55 5.68 -0.83
N ASP A 431 5.20 5.38 -1.96
CA ASP A 431 5.54 4.03 -2.38
C ASP A 431 7.01 3.69 -2.05
N LYS A 432 7.45 4.10 -0.85
CA LYS A 432 8.80 3.77 -0.34
C LYS A 432 9.01 2.27 -0.37
N LEU A 433 10.22 1.83 -0.73
CA LEU A 433 10.52 0.41 -0.85
C LEU A 433 10.22 -0.35 0.45
N GLU A 434 10.60 0.19 1.60
CA GLU A 434 10.29 -0.42 2.90
C GLU A 434 8.78 -0.45 3.21
N ALA A 435 8.01 0.51 2.69
CA ALA A 435 6.56 0.57 2.87
C ALA A 435 5.85 -0.48 2.00
N GLU A 436 6.26 -0.64 0.74
CA GLU A 436 5.72 -1.67 -0.14
C GLU A 436 6.14 -3.08 0.31
N LEU A 437 7.38 -3.25 0.79
CA LEU A 437 7.83 -4.50 1.43
C LEU A 437 6.99 -4.81 2.67
N ALA A 438 6.75 -3.82 3.54
CA ALA A 438 5.92 -3.98 4.73
C ALA A 438 4.50 -4.42 4.35
N LYS A 439 3.83 -3.70 3.43
CA LYS A 439 2.50 -4.03 2.93
C LYS A 439 2.44 -5.45 2.34
N ALA A 440 3.45 -5.83 1.55
CA ALA A 440 3.54 -7.13 0.93
C ALA A 440 3.57 -8.26 1.98
N VAL A 441 4.49 -8.20 2.95
CA VAL A 441 4.61 -9.25 3.96
C VAL A 441 3.50 -9.18 5.01
N MET A 442 3.06 -8.00 5.42
CA MET A 442 1.94 -7.83 6.38
C MET A 442 0.58 -8.25 5.81
N SER A 443 0.48 -8.42 4.49
CA SER A 443 -0.71 -9.00 3.85
C SER A 443 -0.73 -10.53 3.91
N LEU A 444 0.33 -11.19 4.40
CA LEU A 444 0.36 -12.63 4.61
C LEU A 444 -0.45 -13.03 5.84
N PRO A 445 -1.09 -14.22 5.83
CA PRO A 445 -1.81 -14.73 6.99
C PRO A 445 -0.93 -14.81 8.24
N ALA A 446 -1.54 -14.55 9.39
CA ALA A 446 -0.91 -14.61 10.73
C ALA A 446 0.22 -13.59 11.00
N THR A 447 0.58 -12.72 10.06
CA THR A 447 1.57 -11.67 10.32
C THR A 447 1.06 -10.60 11.28
N LYS A 448 1.96 -10.06 12.11
CA LYS A 448 1.69 -9.05 13.13
C LYS A 448 2.77 -8.00 13.33
N GLY A 449 3.94 -8.16 12.69
CA GLY A 449 5.00 -7.17 12.78
C GLY A 449 5.93 -7.25 11.59
N PHE A 450 6.52 -6.10 11.26
CA PHE A 450 7.51 -5.91 10.22
C PHE A 450 8.63 -5.03 10.78
N GLU A 451 9.87 -5.42 10.50
CA GLU A 451 11.05 -4.61 10.75
C GLU A 451 11.97 -4.67 9.53
N ILE A 452 12.73 -3.59 9.30
CA ILE A 452 13.81 -3.55 8.31
C ILE A 452 15.10 -3.11 8.99
N GLY A 453 16.21 -3.75 8.63
CA GLY A 453 17.53 -3.55 9.22
C GLY A 453 17.53 -3.69 10.75
N SER A 454 17.94 -2.62 11.42
CA SER A 454 17.95 -2.51 12.89
C SER A 454 16.55 -2.49 13.52
N GLY A 455 15.49 -2.19 12.77
CA GLY A 455 14.10 -2.27 13.26
C GLY A 455 13.85 -1.51 14.57
N PHE A 456 13.07 -2.11 15.48
CA PHE A 456 12.78 -1.56 16.81
C PHE A 456 14.00 -1.52 17.75
N SER A 457 15.12 -2.17 17.41
CA SER A 457 16.36 -1.99 18.17
C SER A 457 17.04 -0.66 17.83
N GLY A 458 16.95 -0.23 16.57
CA GLY A 458 17.51 1.04 16.09
C GLY A 458 16.86 2.27 16.73
N SER A 459 15.59 2.19 17.14
CA SER A 459 14.87 3.30 17.80
C SER A 459 15.41 3.64 19.20
N ARG A 460 16.30 2.82 19.75
CA ARG A 460 16.94 3.00 21.07
C ARG A 460 18.38 3.47 20.97
N MET A 461 18.90 3.66 19.75
CA MET A 461 20.26 4.08 19.48
C MET A 461 20.35 5.59 19.28
N VAL A 462 21.52 6.18 19.53
CA VAL A 462 21.80 7.56 19.10
C VAL A 462 22.30 7.58 17.66
N GLY A 463 22.13 8.70 16.96
CA GLY A 463 22.49 8.81 15.54
C GLY A 463 23.95 8.47 15.24
N SER A 464 24.90 8.81 16.11
CA SER A 464 26.32 8.46 15.93
C SER A 464 26.59 6.95 15.98
N GLU A 465 25.74 6.19 16.67
CA GLU A 465 25.81 4.73 16.74
C GLU A 465 24.99 4.08 15.64
N HIS A 466 23.92 4.72 15.17
CA HIS A 466 22.99 4.15 14.19
C HIS A 466 23.44 4.33 12.75
N ASN A 467 23.90 5.53 12.41
CA ASN A 467 24.25 5.90 11.04
C ASN A 467 25.18 4.87 10.40
N ASP A 468 24.98 4.63 9.10
CA ASP A 468 25.78 3.73 8.27
C ASP A 468 26.78 4.56 7.44
N PRO A 469 28.05 4.73 7.86
CA PRO A 469 29.01 5.60 7.17
C PRO A 469 29.38 5.04 5.81
N TYR A 470 29.38 5.90 4.80
CA TYR A 470 29.79 5.56 3.45
C TYR A 470 31.31 5.41 3.33
N TYR A 471 31.74 4.49 2.48
CA TYR A 471 33.13 4.33 2.05
C TYR A 471 33.18 3.88 0.58
N MET A 472 34.37 3.95 -0.01
CA MET A 472 34.62 3.47 -1.37
C MET A 472 35.21 2.05 -1.32
N ASP A 473 34.58 1.13 -2.04
CA ASP A 473 35.06 -0.24 -2.24
C ASP A 473 35.15 -0.53 -3.75
N ASN A 474 36.36 -0.74 -4.27
CA ASN A 474 36.59 -1.04 -5.69
C ASN A 474 35.85 -0.11 -6.67
N GLY A 475 35.80 1.20 -6.36
CA GLY A 475 35.12 2.21 -7.18
C GLY A 475 33.61 2.31 -6.97
N GLN A 476 33.03 1.54 -6.05
CA GLN A 476 31.62 1.59 -5.67
C GLN A 476 31.43 2.23 -4.30
N ILE A 477 30.38 3.04 -4.16
CA ILE A 477 29.95 3.56 -2.85
C ILE A 477 29.23 2.44 -2.10
N ARG A 478 29.67 2.18 -0.87
CA ARG A 478 29.13 1.18 0.08
C ARG A 478 28.97 1.77 1.47
N THR A 479 28.29 1.07 2.37
CA THR A 479 28.23 1.46 3.79
C THR A 479 28.96 0.47 4.69
N SER A 480 29.69 0.99 5.68
CA SER A 480 30.51 0.17 6.60
C SER A 480 29.70 -0.64 7.62
N SER A 481 28.40 -0.33 7.74
CA SER A 481 27.40 -1.12 8.44
C SER A 481 26.10 -1.11 7.63
N ASN A 482 25.12 -1.95 8.01
CA ASN A 482 23.84 -2.06 7.31
C ASN A 482 22.65 -1.98 8.29
N ARG A 483 22.64 -0.97 9.16
CA ARG A 483 21.54 -0.76 10.13
C ARG A 483 20.27 -0.25 9.47
N SER A 484 20.38 0.37 8.31
CA SER A 484 19.26 0.71 7.43
C SER A 484 18.61 -0.51 6.77
N GLY A 485 19.29 -1.66 6.73
CA GLY A 485 18.76 -2.88 6.14
C GLY A 485 18.57 -2.79 4.63
N GLY A 486 19.55 -2.21 3.93
CA GLY A 486 19.59 -2.12 2.47
C GLY A 486 18.71 -1.02 1.87
N VAL A 487 17.95 -0.28 2.70
CA VAL A 487 17.00 0.76 2.22
C VAL A 487 17.23 2.07 2.96
N GLN A 488 17.43 3.15 2.21
CA GLN A 488 17.64 4.51 2.74
C GLN A 488 16.80 5.51 1.94
N GLY A 489 16.01 6.33 2.63
CA GLY A 489 15.17 7.35 2.00
C GLY A 489 14.09 6.79 1.06
N GLY A 490 13.64 5.55 1.27
CA GLY A 490 12.68 4.89 0.38
C GLY A 490 13.30 4.09 -0.75
N LEU A 491 14.62 4.08 -0.89
CA LEU A 491 15.34 3.51 -2.03
C LEU A 491 16.35 2.46 -1.58
N SER A 492 16.53 1.40 -2.37
CA SER A 492 17.61 0.44 -2.14
C SER A 492 18.99 1.10 -2.29
N ASN A 493 19.88 0.90 -1.32
CA ASN A 493 21.23 1.49 -1.33
C ASN A 493 22.31 0.54 -1.91
N GLY A 494 21.94 -0.72 -2.17
CA GLY A 494 22.77 -1.78 -2.74
C GLY A 494 23.52 -2.64 -1.74
N GLU A 495 23.38 -2.37 -0.43
CA GLU A 495 23.66 -3.38 0.57
C GLU A 495 22.50 -4.39 0.65
N ASP A 496 22.70 -5.50 1.35
CA ASP A 496 21.68 -6.52 1.49
C ASP A 496 20.40 -5.94 2.13
N ILE A 497 19.23 -6.21 1.53
CA ILE A 497 17.96 -5.86 2.19
C ILE A 497 17.68 -6.93 3.23
N VAL A 498 17.59 -6.52 4.50
CA VAL A 498 17.33 -7.42 5.62
C VAL A 498 16.04 -6.99 6.31
N LEU A 499 15.05 -7.85 6.31
CA LEU A 499 13.76 -7.61 6.98
C LEU A 499 13.35 -8.79 7.86
N ARG A 500 12.57 -8.50 8.89
CA ARG A 500 12.00 -9.50 9.81
C ARG A 500 10.49 -9.38 9.84
N VAL A 501 9.82 -10.53 9.88
CA VAL A 501 8.36 -10.63 9.88
C VAL A 501 7.92 -11.48 11.07
N ALA A 502 7.09 -10.92 11.95
CA ALA A 502 6.56 -11.60 13.11
C ALA A 502 5.23 -12.27 12.80
N PHE A 503 5.08 -13.55 13.18
CA PHE A 503 3.86 -14.33 13.01
C PHE A 503 3.27 -14.73 14.36
N LYS A 504 1.97 -14.51 14.52
CA LYS A 504 1.22 -14.97 15.70
C LYS A 504 1.09 -16.50 15.71
N PRO A 505 0.81 -17.10 16.88
CA PRO A 505 0.43 -18.51 16.97
C PRO A 505 -0.79 -18.85 16.10
N THR A 506 -0.83 -20.10 15.61
CA THR A 506 -2.00 -20.62 14.88
C THR A 506 -3.24 -20.56 15.77
N ALA A 507 -4.28 -19.87 15.31
CA ALA A 507 -5.45 -19.60 16.13
C ALA A 507 -6.30 -20.86 16.46
N THR A 508 -6.28 -21.87 15.59
CA THR A 508 -6.98 -23.13 15.86
C THR A 508 -6.08 -24.08 16.65
N ILE A 509 -6.51 -24.42 17.86
CA ILE A 509 -5.83 -25.30 18.81
C ILE A 509 -6.77 -26.42 19.28
N ALA A 510 -6.23 -27.51 19.83
CA ALA A 510 -7.00 -28.67 20.28
C ALA A 510 -7.58 -28.51 21.69
N ARG A 511 -7.70 -27.27 22.16
CA ARG A 511 -8.31 -26.89 23.43
C ARG A 511 -9.64 -26.21 23.18
N LYS A 512 -10.53 -26.34 24.16
CA LYS A 512 -11.81 -25.62 24.16
C LYS A 512 -11.57 -24.12 24.27
N GLN A 513 -12.29 -23.34 23.48
CA GLN A 513 -12.22 -21.89 23.47
C GLN A 513 -13.61 -21.29 23.58
N GLN A 514 -13.73 -20.23 24.39
CA GLN A 514 -14.95 -19.44 24.47
C GLN A 514 -15.10 -18.59 23.20
N THR A 515 -16.30 -18.55 22.64
CA THR A 515 -16.61 -17.76 21.45
C THR A 515 -18.10 -17.44 21.38
N VAL A 516 -18.53 -16.80 20.29
CA VAL A 516 -19.94 -16.55 19.99
C VAL A 516 -20.33 -17.18 18.66
N ASN A 517 -21.59 -17.58 18.54
CA ASN A 517 -22.16 -17.98 17.26
C ASN A 517 -22.70 -16.78 16.46
N ARG A 518 -23.22 -17.05 15.27
CA ARG A 518 -23.79 -16.02 14.38
C ARG A 518 -25.02 -15.32 14.98
N ASN A 519 -25.73 -15.96 15.92
CA ASN A 519 -26.87 -15.38 16.63
C ASN A 519 -26.45 -14.50 17.82
N GLY A 520 -25.15 -14.40 18.12
CA GLY A 520 -24.62 -13.64 19.26
C GLY A 520 -24.66 -14.40 20.59
N GLU A 521 -24.92 -15.70 20.57
CA GLU A 521 -24.95 -16.52 21.79
C GLU A 521 -23.54 -16.98 22.16
N ASN A 522 -23.19 -16.85 23.44
CA ASN A 522 -21.92 -17.35 23.98
C ASN A 522 -21.90 -18.89 23.96
N ILE A 523 -20.90 -19.47 23.32
CA ILE A 523 -20.72 -20.91 23.18
C ILE A 523 -19.26 -21.31 23.39
N GLU A 524 -19.04 -22.60 23.59
CA GLU A 524 -17.70 -23.18 23.66
C GLU A 524 -17.41 -23.96 22.37
N LEU A 525 -16.30 -23.61 21.71
CA LEU A 525 -15.83 -24.29 20.50
C LEU A 525 -14.65 -25.19 20.82
N LEU A 526 -14.78 -26.48 20.51
CA LEU A 526 -13.67 -27.42 20.43
C LEU A 526 -13.38 -27.70 18.96
N ALA A 527 -12.44 -26.98 18.38
CA ALA A 527 -12.10 -27.17 16.98
C ALA A 527 -11.35 -28.51 16.80
N ARG A 528 -12.00 -29.47 16.15
CA ARG A 528 -11.39 -30.73 15.74
C ARG A 528 -10.72 -30.51 14.39
N GLY A 529 -9.45 -30.88 14.25
CA GLY A 529 -8.76 -30.74 12.97
C GLY A 529 -7.24 -30.79 13.02
N ARG A 530 -6.67 -30.85 11.81
CA ARG A 530 -5.23 -30.91 11.53
C ARG A 530 -4.71 -29.49 11.29
N HIS A 531 -4.19 -28.85 12.32
CA HIS A 531 -3.66 -27.48 12.27
C HIS A 531 -2.15 -27.46 12.46
N ASP A 532 -1.49 -26.47 11.88
CA ASP A 532 -0.06 -26.27 12.07
C ASP A 532 0.19 -25.86 13.53
N PRO A 533 1.05 -26.56 14.30
CA PRO A 533 1.45 -26.10 15.63
C PRO A 533 2.30 -24.83 15.55
N CYS A 534 2.98 -24.59 14.43
CA CYS A 534 3.67 -23.34 14.13
C CYS A 534 3.66 -23.07 12.63
N VAL A 535 3.25 -21.87 12.21
CA VAL A 535 3.15 -21.52 10.78
C VAL A 535 4.47 -21.09 10.15
N VAL A 536 5.47 -20.69 10.94
CA VAL A 536 6.66 -20.02 10.43
C VAL A 536 7.51 -20.85 9.46
N PRO A 537 7.70 -22.18 9.62
CA PRO A 537 8.46 -22.95 8.63
C PRO A 537 7.81 -22.91 7.23
N ARG A 538 6.47 -22.88 7.18
CA ARG A 538 5.72 -22.75 5.92
C ARG A 538 5.70 -21.33 5.38
N ALA A 539 5.88 -20.33 6.25
CA ALA A 539 5.89 -18.93 5.88
C ALA A 539 7.15 -18.51 5.11
N VAL A 540 8.27 -19.23 5.26
CA VAL A 540 9.55 -18.95 4.56
C VAL A 540 9.36 -18.69 3.05
N PRO A 541 8.87 -19.65 2.23
CA PRO A 541 8.67 -19.41 0.80
C PRO A 541 7.60 -18.35 0.50
N MET A 542 6.67 -18.10 1.44
CA MET A 542 5.64 -17.07 1.28
C MET A 542 6.21 -15.65 1.46
N VAL A 543 7.15 -15.48 2.41
CA VAL A 543 7.86 -14.22 2.63
C VAL A 543 8.77 -13.92 1.44
N GLU A 544 9.57 -14.90 1.00
CA GLU A 544 10.42 -14.76 -0.20
C GLU A 544 9.61 -14.32 -1.42
N ALA A 545 8.47 -14.97 -1.65
CA ALA A 545 7.59 -14.64 -2.77
C ALA A 545 7.12 -13.19 -2.70
N MET A 546 6.59 -12.73 -1.56
CA MET A 546 6.08 -11.36 -1.43
C MET A 546 7.18 -10.31 -1.58
N VAL A 547 8.39 -10.58 -1.09
CA VAL A 547 9.55 -9.69 -1.27
C VAL A 547 9.96 -9.64 -2.74
N ALA A 548 10.05 -10.80 -3.40
CA ALA A 548 10.38 -10.87 -4.83
C ALA A 548 9.34 -10.14 -5.70
N LEU A 549 8.05 -10.24 -5.38
CA LEU A 549 6.99 -9.53 -6.10
C LEU A 549 7.16 -8.01 -6.03
N VAL A 550 7.47 -7.46 -4.85
CA VAL A 550 7.75 -6.02 -4.70
C VAL A 550 8.96 -5.62 -5.53
N LEU A 551 10.06 -6.37 -5.42
CA LEU A 551 11.30 -6.02 -6.12
C LEU A 551 11.16 -6.13 -7.63
N ALA A 552 10.46 -7.13 -8.15
CA ALA A 552 10.18 -7.25 -9.57
C ALA A 552 9.31 -6.08 -10.06
N ASP A 553 8.29 -5.68 -9.30
CA ASP A 553 7.44 -4.55 -9.65
C ASP A 553 8.22 -3.23 -9.68
N GLN A 554 9.05 -2.98 -8.66
CA GLN A 554 9.90 -1.80 -8.58
C GLN A 554 10.99 -1.79 -9.65
N LEU A 555 11.54 -2.96 -10.01
CA LEU A 555 12.49 -3.09 -11.12
C LEU A 555 11.86 -2.64 -12.44
N LEU A 556 10.66 -3.14 -12.77
CA LEU A 556 10.00 -2.76 -14.01
C LEU A 556 9.66 -1.26 -14.05
N GLN A 557 9.17 -0.71 -12.95
CA GLN A 557 8.89 0.73 -12.83
C GLN A 557 10.15 1.57 -12.99
N HIS A 558 11.25 1.14 -12.37
CA HIS A 558 12.55 1.80 -12.49
C HIS A 558 13.02 1.88 -13.94
N TYR A 559 12.98 0.76 -14.68
CA TYR A 559 13.36 0.76 -16.10
C TYR A 559 12.44 1.65 -16.94
N ALA A 560 11.12 1.58 -16.70
CA ALA A 560 10.15 2.37 -17.44
C ALA A 560 10.33 3.88 -17.23
N GLN A 561 10.61 4.31 -15.99
CA GLN A 561 10.71 5.73 -15.64
C GLN A 561 12.12 6.29 -15.84
N CYS A 562 13.16 5.53 -15.48
CA CYS A 562 14.49 6.08 -15.27
C CYS A 562 15.56 5.61 -16.26
N GLU A 563 15.29 4.60 -17.09
CA GLU A 563 16.24 4.10 -18.10
C GLU A 563 15.83 4.46 -19.54
N LEU A 564 14.77 5.26 -19.72
CA LEU A 564 14.33 5.75 -21.03
C LEU A 564 15.31 6.77 -21.63
N LEU A 565 16.01 7.53 -20.78
CA LEU A 565 17.01 8.53 -21.18
C LEU A 565 18.38 8.17 -20.59
N PRO A 566 19.49 8.44 -21.30
CA PRO A 566 20.83 8.21 -20.77
C PRO A 566 21.08 8.96 -19.46
N ARG A 567 21.71 8.29 -18.49
CA ARG A 567 22.12 8.93 -17.23
C ARG A 567 23.48 9.59 -17.37
N ALA A 568 23.61 10.82 -16.85
CA ALA A 568 24.90 11.47 -16.73
C ALA A 568 25.71 10.83 -15.58
N GLY A 569 26.64 9.92 -15.91
CA GLY A 569 27.63 9.39 -14.98
C GLY A 569 27.39 7.95 -14.47
N ALA A 570 28.35 7.46 -13.66
CA ALA A 570 28.52 6.05 -13.26
C ALA A 570 27.59 5.55 -12.11
N LEU A 571 26.59 6.34 -11.71
CA LEU A 571 25.72 6.04 -10.57
C LEU A 571 24.31 5.64 -11.02
N GLY A 572 24.02 4.35 -11.02
CA GLY A 572 22.71 3.78 -11.36
C GLY A 572 22.74 2.26 -11.32
N PRO A 573 21.57 1.58 -11.24
CA PRO A 573 21.49 0.12 -11.14
C PRO A 573 21.98 -0.61 -12.39
N ASP A 574 22.10 0.09 -13.52
CA ASP A 574 22.51 -0.53 -14.76
C ASP A 574 23.53 0.33 -15.53
N GLN A 575 24.83 0.04 -15.37
CA GLN A 575 25.86 0.57 -16.26
C GLN A 575 25.79 -0.08 -17.67
N LYS A 576 25.08 -1.21 -17.82
CA LYS A 576 24.92 -1.94 -19.09
C LYS A 576 23.67 -1.51 -19.88
N ALA A 577 22.64 -0.94 -19.25
CA ALA A 577 21.47 -0.35 -19.93
C ALA A 577 21.86 0.80 -20.86
N ASN A 578 22.95 1.52 -20.56
CA ASN A 578 23.52 2.51 -21.47
C ASN A 578 23.84 1.94 -22.86
N HIS A 579 24.07 0.63 -22.99
CA HIS A 579 24.32 0.01 -24.29
C HIS A 579 23.08 -0.17 -25.17
N GLN A 580 21.86 0.00 -24.64
CA GLN A 580 20.66 -0.07 -25.47
C GLN A 580 20.55 1.12 -26.45
N PHE A 581 21.25 2.22 -26.17
CA PHE A 581 21.32 3.41 -27.01
C PHE A 581 22.70 3.70 -27.61
N ASP A 582 23.74 2.91 -27.29
CA ASP A 582 25.07 2.96 -27.94
C ASP A 582 25.06 2.35 -29.35
N ARG A 583 24.17 2.82 -30.23
CA ARG A 583 24.25 2.56 -31.68
C ARG A 583 25.12 3.60 -32.43
N GLN A 584 26.11 4.20 -31.76
CA GLN A 584 27.06 5.12 -32.39
C GLN A 584 28.53 4.89 -32.01
N ALA A 585 28.90 3.68 -31.58
CA ALA A 585 30.31 3.28 -31.45
C ALA A 585 30.55 1.87 -31.99
N ALA A 586 30.28 1.66 -33.28
CA ALA A 586 30.82 0.57 -34.10
C ALA A 586 31.01 1.07 -35.54
#